data_AF-A0A7C9APS7-F1
#
_entry.id   AF-A0A7C9APS7-F1
#
_cell.length_a   1.000
_cell.length_b   1.000
_cell.length_c   1.000
_cell.angle_alpha   90.00
_cell.angle_beta   90.00
_cell.angle_gamma   90.00
#
_symmetry.space_group_name_H-M   'P 1'
#
loop_
_entity.id
_entity.type
_entity.pdbx_description
1 polymer ?
#
loop_
_entity_poly.entity_id
_entity_poly.type
_entity_poly.pdbx_seq_one_letter_code
_entity_poly.pdbx_strand_id
1 'polypeptide(L)'
;SANQFCRRKDYPPAPEYVFSGMEDDLNPDSVVCSGGSVIISPSGTVLAGPNYEGEALISADLDMGDIARAKFDFDVVGHYSRPEIFSLTVKDHHTTPVAFTSESEKPKISEGTY
;
A
#
# COMPACT_ATOMS: atom_id res chain seq x y z
N SER A 1 4.78 0.69 -1.10
CA SER A 1 4.74 0.22 -2.49
C SER A 1 5.52 -1.08 -2.54
N ALA A 2 4.92 -2.17 -3.00
CA ALA A 2 5.62 -3.44 -3.20
C ALA A 2 5.56 -3.75 -4.70
N ASN A 3 6.60 -3.32 -5.43
CA ASN A 3 6.82 -3.81 -6.78
C ASN A 3 7.69 -5.07 -6.65
N GLN A 4 7.18 -6.21 -7.09
CA GLN A 4 7.92 -7.47 -7.07
C GLN A 4 8.80 -7.58 -8.33
N PHE A 5 9.99 -8.18 -8.20
CA PHE A 5 10.79 -8.52 -9.37
C PHE A 5 10.09 -9.65 -10.14
N CYS A 6 9.77 -9.41 -11.41
CA CYS A 6 9.05 -10.37 -12.26
C CYS A 6 9.68 -10.42 -13.65
N ARG A 7 9.77 -11.63 -14.21
CA ARG A 7 10.16 -11.91 -15.59
C ARG A 7 8.94 -12.31 -16.43
N ARG A 8 9.09 -12.32 -17.76
CA ARG A 8 8.01 -12.70 -18.68
C ARG A 8 7.47 -14.10 -18.40
N LYS A 9 8.34 -15.03 -17.99
CA LYS A 9 7.98 -16.42 -17.63
C LYS A 9 7.10 -16.56 -16.38
N ASP A 10 7.05 -15.54 -15.52
CA ASP A 10 6.27 -15.57 -14.27
C ASP A 10 4.77 -15.28 -14.51
N TYR A 11 4.42 -14.81 -15.71
CA TYR A 11 3.05 -14.58 -16.14
C TYR A 11 2.52 -15.74 -16.98
N PRO A 12 1.18 -15.93 -17.04
CA PRO A 12 0.59 -16.88 -17.96
C PRO A 12 1.11 -16.70 -19.40
N PRO A 13 1.14 -17.79 -20.20
CA PRO A 13 1.40 -17.67 -21.62
C PRO A 13 0.36 -16.73 -22.24
N ALA A 14 0.74 -16.05 -23.32
CA ALA A 14 -0.20 -15.17 -23.99
C ALA A 14 -1.43 -15.97 -24.47
N PRO A 15 -2.64 -15.41 -24.40
CA PRO A 15 -3.82 -16.05 -24.95
C PRO A 15 -3.61 -16.35 -26.44
N GLU A 16 -4.05 -17.52 -26.91
CA GLU A 16 -3.88 -17.96 -28.32
C GLU A 16 -4.50 -17.00 -29.36
N TYR A 17 -5.36 -16.09 -28.94
CA TYR A 17 -6.08 -15.13 -29.79
C TYR A 17 -5.43 -13.74 -29.86
N VAL A 18 -4.20 -13.55 -29.36
CA VAL A 18 -3.50 -12.28 -29.50
C VAL A 18 -3.02 -12.08 -30.94
N PHE A 19 -3.78 -11.28 -31.69
CA PHE A 19 -3.42 -10.79 -33.03
C PHE A 19 -2.53 -9.53 -32.91
N SER A 20 -1.32 -9.64 -32.37
CA SER A 20 -0.36 -8.53 -32.46
C SER A 20 1.07 -9.03 -32.54
N GLY A 21 1.79 -8.60 -33.58
CA GLY A 21 3.22 -8.88 -33.81
C GLY A 21 4.15 -8.12 -32.86
N MET A 22 3.82 -8.07 -31.56
CA MET A 22 4.70 -7.60 -30.48
C MET A 22 5.32 -8.76 -29.70
N GLU A 23 4.97 -10.02 -30.01
CA GLU A 23 5.40 -11.18 -29.24
C GLU A 23 6.77 -11.75 -29.63
N ASP A 24 7.31 -11.40 -30.80
CA ASP A 24 8.55 -12.00 -31.30
C ASP A 24 9.82 -11.53 -30.56
N ASP A 25 9.74 -10.50 -29.70
CA ASP A 25 10.93 -9.86 -29.10
C ASP A 25 11.08 -10.02 -27.57
N LEU A 26 10.10 -10.63 -26.86
CA LEU A 26 10.18 -10.79 -25.40
C LEU A 26 10.60 -12.21 -25.00
N ASN A 27 11.92 -12.39 -24.83
CA ASN A 27 12.51 -13.59 -24.22
C ASN A 27 11.83 -13.91 -22.86
N PRO A 28 11.57 -15.18 -22.51
CA PRO A 28 11.11 -15.60 -21.18
C PRO A 28 11.85 -14.98 -19.98
N ASP A 29 13.14 -14.68 -20.14
CA ASP A 29 13.96 -14.05 -19.10
C ASP A 29 13.92 -12.51 -19.09
N SER A 30 13.21 -11.89 -20.02
CA SER A 30 13.01 -10.44 -20.03
C SER A 30 12.36 -9.98 -18.73
N VAL A 31 12.99 -8.99 -18.09
CA VAL A 31 12.47 -8.36 -16.87
C VAL A 31 11.25 -7.51 -17.24
N VAL A 32 10.11 -7.84 -16.64
CA VAL A 32 8.84 -7.10 -16.80
C VAL A 32 8.69 -6.06 -15.70
N CYS A 33 9.05 -6.45 -14.47
CA CYS A 33 9.10 -5.57 -13.31
C CYS A 33 10.46 -5.74 -12.64
N SER A 34 11.24 -4.67 -12.49
CA SER A 34 12.59 -4.73 -11.90
C SER A 34 12.62 -4.76 -10.37
N GLY A 35 11.47 -4.72 -9.70
CA GLY A 35 11.41 -4.67 -8.24
C GLY A 35 11.91 -3.32 -7.70
N GLY A 36 13.02 -3.33 -6.97
CA GLY A 36 13.58 -2.13 -6.31
C GLY A 36 13.37 -2.08 -4.79
N SER A 37 13.29 -3.23 -4.12
CA SER A 37 13.16 -3.28 -2.66
C SER A 37 14.34 -2.60 -1.97
N VAL A 38 14.06 -1.78 -0.95
CA VAL A 38 15.02 -0.94 -0.24
C VAL A 38 14.60 -0.76 1.21
N ILE A 39 15.57 -0.65 2.13
CA ILE A 39 15.36 -0.31 3.53
C ILE A 39 16.03 1.04 3.79
N ILE A 40 15.28 2.00 4.34
CA ILE A 40 15.75 3.38 4.56
C ILE A 40 15.52 3.73 6.04
N SER A 41 16.53 4.32 6.68
CA SER A 41 16.45 4.79 8.06
C SER A 41 15.55 6.02 8.19
N PRO A 42 15.11 6.38 9.42
CA PRO A 42 14.37 7.62 9.67
C PRO A 42 15.09 8.90 9.23
N SER A 43 16.43 8.89 9.14
CA SER A 43 17.23 10.02 8.63
C SER A 43 17.31 10.08 7.10
N GLY A 44 16.71 9.12 6.39
CA GLY A 44 16.79 9.01 4.94
C GLY A 44 18.02 8.26 4.43
N THR A 45 18.81 7.62 5.30
CA THR A 45 19.98 6.83 4.90
C THR A 45 19.54 5.46 4.38
N VAL A 46 20.08 5.03 3.25
CA VAL A 46 19.81 3.68 2.70
C VAL A 46 20.59 2.64 3.50
N LEU A 47 19.88 1.71 4.14
CA LEU A 47 20.46 0.63 4.95
C LEU A 47 20.66 -0.65 4.13
N ALA A 48 19.78 -0.92 3.15
CA ALA A 48 19.91 -2.04 2.21
C ALA A 48 19.16 -1.76 0.92
N GLY A 49 19.66 -2.25 -0.22
CA GLY A 49 19.09 -1.98 -1.55
C GLY A 49 19.46 -0.60 -2.11
N PRO A 50 18.74 -0.06 -3.12
CA PRO A 50 17.65 -0.71 -3.85
C PRO A 50 18.14 -1.90 -4.68
N ASN A 51 17.43 -3.02 -4.65
CA ASN A 51 17.78 -4.20 -5.45
C ASN A 51 17.00 -4.26 -6.76
N TYR A 52 17.71 -4.18 -7.89
CA TYR A 52 17.18 -4.33 -9.25
C TYR A 52 17.72 -5.54 -10.01
N GLU A 53 18.63 -6.30 -9.40
CA GLU A 53 19.39 -7.39 -10.05
C GLU A 53 18.60 -8.72 -10.09
N GLY A 54 17.51 -8.82 -9.34
CA GLY A 54 16.69 -10.04 -9.29
C GLY A 54 16.05 -10.29 -7.94
N GLU A 55 15.60 -11.52 -7.76
CA GLU A 55 15.09 -12.01 -6.47
C GLU A 55 16.22 -12.08 -5.44
N ALA A 56 16.00 -11.48 -4.27
CA ALA A 56 16.95 -11.53 -3.17
C ALA A 56 16.27 -11.32 -1.81
N LEU A 57 16.91 -11.82 -0.77
CA LEU A 57 16.65 -11.44 0.61
C LEU A 57 17.61 -10.31 1.01
N ILE A 58 17.08 -9.10 1.22
CA ILE A 58 17.83 -7.98 1.80
C ILE A 58 17.43 -7.80 3.27
N SER A 59 18.39 -7.56 4.15
CA SER A 59 18.17 -7.37 5.58
C SER A 59 19.06 -6.26 6.11
N ALA A 60 18.65 -5.63 7.20
CA ALA A 60 19.40 -4.60 7.91
C ALA A 60 19.05 -4.62 9.39
N ASP A 61 20.02 -4.29 10.24
CA ASP A 61 19.78 -4.07 11.66
C ASP A 61 19.16 -2.68 11.88
N LEU A 62 18.22 -2.59 12.80
CA LEU A 62 17.47 -1.36 13.07
C LEU A 62 17.71 -0.91 14.51
N ASP A 63 18.19 0.33 14.69
CA ASP A 63 18.18 1.00 15.99
C ASP A 63 16.86 1.74 16.18
N MET A 64 16.01 1.24 17.08
CA MET A 64 14.74 1.87 17.40
C MET A 64 14.90 3.26 18.03
N GLY A 65 16.08 3.57 18.58
CA GLY A 65 16.44 4.89 19.07
C GLY A 65 16.53 5.96 17.98
N ASP A 66 16.74 5.57 16.72
CA ASP A 66 16.75 6.50 15.57
C ASP A 66 15.41 7.23 15.41
N ILE A 67 14.29 6.62 15.80
CA ILE A 67 12.96 7.21 15.65
C ILE A 67 12.82 8.45 16.52
N ALA A 68 13.21 8.34 17.80
CA ALA A 68 13.13 9.46 18.73
C ALA A 68 14.06 10.60 18.30
N ARG A 69 15.26 10.26 17.82
CA ARG A 69 16.23 11.23 17.29
C ARG A 69 15.69 11.95 16.05
N ALA A 70 15.11 11.24 15.09
CA ALA A 70 14.53 11.85 13.90
C ALA A 70 13.29 12.72 14.22
N LYS A 71 12.46 12.31 15.18
CA LYS A 71 11.31 13.11 15.63
C LYS A 71 11.71 14.37 16.38
N PHE A 72 12.87 14.39 17.01
CA PHE A 72 13.40 15.62 17.62
C PHE A 72 13.63 16.69 16.57
N ASP A 73 14.17 16.32 15.41
CA ASP A 73 14.36 17.25 14.29
C ASP A 73 13.03 17.59 13.58
N PHE A 74 12.12 16.61 13.44
CA PHE A 74 10.86 16.82 12.74
C PHE A 74 9.70 15.95 13.25
N ASP A 75 8.75 16.57 13.98
CA ASP A 75 7.54 15.91 14.50
C ASP A 75 6.25 16.48 13.89
N VAL A 76 5.83 15.88 12.77
CA VAL A 76 4.72 16.33 11.90
C VAL A 76 3.39 16.49 12.63
N VAL A 77 3.04 15.54 13.50
CA VAL A 77 1.75 15.52 14.20
C VAL A 77 1.82 16.15 15.60
N GLY A 78 3.00 16.58 16.03
CA GLY A 78 3.21 17.25 17.31
C GLY A 78 3.44 18.74 17.12
N HIS A 79 4.62 19.23 17.47
CA HIS A 79 4.89 20.67 17.53
C HIS A 79 4.87 21.38 16.16
N TYR A 80 5.02 20.65 15.05
CA TYR A 80 4.87 21.21 13.70
C TYR A 80 3.43 21.13 13.15
N SER A 81 2.47 20.55 13.88
CA SER A 81 1.13 20.21 13.34
C SER A 81 0.21 21.40 13.08
N ARG A 82 0.46 22.57 13.70
CA ARG A 82 -0.39 23.79 13.59
C ARG A 82 -1.90 23.46 13.67
N PRO A 83 -2.36 22.85 14.78
CA PRO A 83 -3.73 22.33 14.90
C PRO A 83 -4.81 23.42 14.84
N GLU A 84 -4.44 24.68 15.04
CA GLU A 84 -5.31 25.84 14.87
C GLU A 84 -5.55 26.22 13.41
N ILE A 85 -4.75 25.69 12.46
CA ILE A 85 -4.91 25.92 11.02
C ILE A 85 -5.43 24.65 10.33
N PHE A 86 -4.83 23.50 10.61
CA PHE A 86 -5.12 22.25 9.90
C PHE A 86 -5.70 21.20 10.85
N SER A 87 -6.74 20.51 10.39
CA SER A 87 -7.28 19.31 11.05
C SER A 87 -7.66 18.27 10.00
N LEU A 88 -7.43 16.98 10.31
CA LEU A 88 -7.81 15.85 9.48
C LEU A 88 -8.73 14.93 10.28
N THR A 89 -9.94 14.70 9.78
CA THR A 89 -10.89 13.74 10.34
C THR A 89 -11.00 12.53 9.41
N VAL A 90 -10.70 11.34 9.93
CA VAL A 90 -10.78 10.08 9.18
C VAL A 90 -12.15 9.43 9.43
N LYS A 91 -12.80 8.96 8.36
CA LYS A 91 -13.99 8.10 8.45
C LYS A 91 -13.52 6.65 8.37
N ASP A 92 -13.46 5.99 9.52
CA ASP A 92 -12.91 4.64 9.68
C ASP A 92 -13.97 3.53 9.76
N HIS A 93 -15.25 3.88 9.57
CA HIS A 93 -16.31 2.89 9.53
C HIS A 93 -16.23 2.04 8.26
N HIS A 94 -16.41 0.73 8.42
CA HIS A 94 -16.52 -0.19 7.31
C HIS A 94 -17.71 0.18 6.43
N THR A 95 -17.48 0.41 5.14
CA THR A 95 -18.52 0.67 4.16
C THR A 95 -18.89 -0.64 3.47
N THR A 96 -20.15 -1.05 3.58
CA THR A 96 -20.66 -2.23 2.86
C THR A 96 -20.96 -1.86 1.41
N PRO A 97 -20.39 -2.57 0.40
CA PRO A 97 -20.68 -2.28 -1.01
C PRO A 97 -22.14 -2.52 -1.40
N VAL A 98 -22.81 -3.44 -0.69
CA VAL A 98 -24.22 -3.79 -0.91
C VAL A 98 -24.91 -3.95 0.45
N ALA A 99 -26.07 -3.32 0.60
CA ALA A 99 -26.98 -3.52 1.73
C ALA A 99 -28.34 -3.98 1.19
N PHE A 100 -28.78 -5.16 1.61
CA PHE A 100 -30.08 -5.70 1.22
C PHE A 100 -31.15 -5.21 2.20
N THR A 101 -32.23 -4.62 1.68
CA THR A 101 -33.40 -4.24 2.47
C THR A 101 -34.57 -5.13 2.06
N SER A 102 -35.07 -5.97 2.96
CA SER A 102 -36.42 -6.55 2.84
C SER A 102 -37.45 -5.61 3.45
N GLU A 103 -38.68 -5.62 2.93
CA GLU A 103 -39.77 -4.71 3.31
C GLU A 103 -40.06 -4.65 4.83
N SER A 104 -40.48 -3.45 5.25
CA SER A 104 -40.72 -2.95 6.61
C SER A 104 -41.82 -3.70 7.37
N GLU A 105 -41.51 -4.19 8.58
CA GLU A 105 -42.53 -4.42 9.60
C GLU A 105 -42.83 -3.08 10.30
N LYS A 106 -44.07 -2.61 10.17
CA LYS A 106 -44.53 -1.32 10.71
C LYS A 106 -44.23 -1.22 12.22
N PRO A 107 -43.68 -0.10 12.72
CA PRO A 107 -43.49 0.09 14.15
C PRO A 107 -44.87 0.12 14.85
N LYS A 108 -45.05 -0.73 15.85
CA LYS A 108 -46.20 -0.67 16.76
C LYS A 108 -46.07 0.62 17.58
N ILE A 109 -46.98 1.55 17.38
CA ILE A 109 -47.15 2.71 18.25
C ILE A 109 -47.66 2.17 19.59
N SER A 110 -46.83 2.22 20.62
CA SER A 110 -47.29 2.02 22.00
C SER A 110 -47.93 3.32 22.47
N GLU A 111 -49.26 3.32 22.56
CA GLU A 111 -50.02 4.34 23.28
C GLU A 111 -49.73 4.25 24.79
N GLY A 112 -49.61 5.41 25.43
CA GLY A 112 -49.69 5.59 26.88
C GLY A 112 -48.43 6.22 27.48
N THR A 113 -48.49 7.21 28.37
CA THR A 113 -49.60 8.04 28.88
C THR A 113 -48.92 9.25 29.54
N TYR A 114 -49.63 10.37 29.62
CA TYR A 114 -49.20 11.65 30.21
C TYR A 114 -48.57 11.54 31.60
#